data_AF-A0A8J6IRD1-F1
#
_entry.id   AF-A0A8J6IRD1-F1
#
_cell.length_a   1.000
_cell.length_b   1.000
_cell.length_c   1.000
_cell.angle_alpha   90.00
_cell.angle_beta   90.00
_cell.angle_gamma   90.00
#
_symmetry.space_group_name_H-M   'P 1'
#
loop_
_entity.id
_entity.type
_entity.pdbx_description
1 polymer ?
#
loop_
_entity_poly.entity_id
_entity_poly.type
_entity_poly.pdbx_seq_one_letter_code
_entity_poly.pdbx_strand_id
1 'polypeptide(L)'
;MKQAVVKCDICGGYYVAQMAADGSPVFCCSNTPRCSSTKSVCEFVLAYIRQYGINVYRWGAHCWNCCEITPIYTYRLIRDLAWVSPFFNSFPEVMLGTLPSVDAFFIEHFDSVKGVGKAGRAVNTCIYCGAQQGQVFRINDHALFLKQQRARHANFCMGNIVYPDTAWIENDIKAIFDCS
;
A
#
# COMPACT_ATOMS: atom_id res chain seq x y z
N MET A 1 -17.92 3.45 9.66
CA MET A 1 -17.29 4.04 8.46
C MET A 1 -17.82 3.28 7.25
N LYS A 2 -18.23 3.97 6.18
CA LYS A 2 -18.59 3.28 4.92
C LYS A 2 -17.34 2.60 4.37
N GLN A 3 -17.45 1.34 3.96
CA GLN A 3 -16.36 0.59 3.35
C GLN A 3 -15.88 1.34 2.10
N ALA A 4 -14.56 1.48 1.92
CA ALA A 4 -14.01 2.07 0.71
C ALA A 4 -14.31 1.15 -0.49
N VAL A 5 -14.64 1.74 -1.64
CA VAL A 5 -14.97 1.03 -2.89
C VAL A 5 -14.28 1.68 -4.08
N VAL A 6 -13.85 0.89 -5.07
CA VAL A 6 -13.42 1.43 -6.36
C VAL A 6 -14.66 1.64 -7.23
N LYS A 7 -14.94 2.89 -7.59
CA LYS A 7 -16.15 3.24 -8.35
C LYS A 7 -16.06 2.68 -9.77
N CYS A 8 -17.21 2.30 -10.33
CA CYS A 8 -17.31 1.92 -11.73
C CYS A 8 -17.08 3.14 -12.63
N ASP A 9 -16.33 2.97 -13.71
CA ASP A 9 -16.00 4.07 -14.63
C ASP A 9 -17.21 4.48 -15.51
N ILE A 10 -18.22 3.60 -15.64
CA ILE A 10 -19.34 3.77 -16.58
C ILE A 10 -20.65 4.15 -15.88
N CYS A 11 -20.87 3.70 -14.65
CA CYS A 11 -22.13 3.93 -13.94
C CYS A 11 -21.91 4.22 -12.45
N GLY A 12 -22.97 4.55 -11.72
CA GLY A 12 -22.90 4.81 -10.27
C GLY A 12 -22.65 3.58 -9.38
N GLY A 13 -22.23 2.45 -9.96
CA GLY A 13 -21.86 1.23 -9.23
C GLY A 13 -20.41 1.23 -8.74
N TYR A 14 -19.94 0.07 -8.30
CA TYR A 14 -18.57 -0.17 -7.86
C TYR A 14 -18.09 -1.54 -8.31
N TYR A 15 -16.78 -1.75 -8.35
CA TYR A 15 -16.20 -3.04 -8.76
C TYR A 15 -16.16 -4.05 -7.61
N VAL A 16 -16.53 -5.30 -7.90
CA VAL A 16 -16.54 -6.43 -6.96
C VAL A 16 -15.75 -7.58 -7.58
N ALA A 17 -14.91 -8.23 -6.78
CA ALA A 17 -14.14 -9.40 -7.22
C ALA A 17 -15.07 -10.57 -7.55
N GLN A 18 -14.83 -11.20 -8.70
CA GLN A 18 -15.48 -12.40 -9.21
C GLN A 18 -14.43 -13.30 -9.89
N MET A 19 -14.84 -14.52 -10.22
CA MET A 19 -14.03 -15.44 -11.03
C MET A 19 -14.58 -15.45 -12.45
N ALA A 20 -13.71 -15.27 -13.44
CA ALA A 20 -14.06 -15.44 -14.84
C ALA A 20 -14.23 -16.93 -15.18
N ALA A 21 -14.75 -17.22 -16.37
CA ALA A 21 -15.01 -18.59 -16.83
C ALA A 21 -13.74 -19.45 -16.92
N ASP A 22 -12.59 -18.83 -17.15
CA ASP A 22 -11.27 -19.47 -17.18
C ASP A 22 -10.63 -19.62 -15.78
N GLY A 23 -11.35 -19.22 -14.73
CA GLY A 23 -10.86 -19.24 -13.34
C GLY A 23 -9.93 -18.08 -12.99
N SER A 24 -9.71 -17.12 -13.89
CA SER A 24 -8.94 -15.91 -13.56
C SER A 24 -9.75 -14.93 -12.70
N PRO A 25 -9.12 -14.22 -11.76
CA PRO A 25 -9.81 -13.19 -10.97
C PRO A 25 -10.11 -11.96 -11.84
N VAL A 26 -11.37 -11.52 -11.80
CA VAL A 26 -11.85 -10.33 -12.52
C VAL A 26 -12.69 -9.48 -11.58
N PHE A 27 -12.59 -8.16 -11.73
CA PHE A 27 -13.42 -7.22 -10.99
C PHE A 27 -14.57 -6.74 -11.88
N CYS A 28 -15.79 -7.14 -11.55
CA CYS A 28 -16.98 -6.80 -12.33
C CYS A 28 -17.79 -5.68 -11.65
N CYS A 29 -18.46 -4.84 -12.44
CA CYS A 29 -19.39 -3.86 -11.91
C CYS A 29 -20.50 -4.50 -11.06
N SER A 30 -20.83 -3.89 -9.92
CA SER A 30 -21.93 -4.31 -9.03
C SER A 30 -23.30 -4.30 -9.70
N ASN A 31 -23.45 -3.61 -10.83
CA ASN A 31 -24.67 -3.50 -11.60
C ASN A 31 -24.72 -4.47 -12.81
N THR A 32 -23.81 -5.45 -12.89
CA THR A 32 -23.89 -6.56 -13.86
C THR A 32 -25.25 -7.27 -13.75
N PRO A 33 -25.95 -7.61 -14.87
CA PRO A 33 -25.52 -7.53 -16.26
C PRO A 33 -25.80 -6.18 -16.95
N ARG A 34 -26.42 -5.20 -16.28
CA ARG A 34 -26.77 -3.91 -16.91
C ARG A 34 -25.55 -3.05 -17.24
N CYS A 35 -24.44 -3.27 -16.54
CA CYS A 35 -23.14 -2.66 -16.84
C CYS A 35 -22.10 -3.77 -16.97
N SER A 36 -21.51 -3.91 -18.16
CA SER A 36 -20.49 -4.92 -18.48
C SER A 36 -19.05 -4.45 -18.21
N SER A 37 -18.87 -3.33 -17.49
CA SER A 37 -17.54 -2.83 -17.16
C SER A 37 -16.82 -3.81 -16.24
N THR A 38 -15.60 -4.16 -16.62
CA THR A 38 -14.71 -5.03 -15.86
C THR A 38 -13.34 -4.37 -15.68
N LYS A 39 -12.57 -4.87 -14.71
CA LYS A 39 -11.16 -4.57 -14.51
C LYS A 39 -10.39 -5.86 -14.21
N SER A 40 -9.21 -6.01 -14.77
CA SER A 40 -8.18 -6.91 -14.28
C SER A 40 -7.75 -6.51 -12.86
N VAL A 41 -6.96 -7.38 -12.20
CA VAL A 41 -6.39 -7.08 -10.88
C VAL A 41 -5.56 -5.79 -10.92
N CYS A 42 -4.67 -5.63 -11.90
CA CYS A 42 -3.84 -4.43 -12.02
C CYS A 42 -4.65 -3.16 -12.29
N GLU A 43 -5.63 -3.22 -13.20
CA GLU A 43 -6.49 -2.06 -13.47
C GLU A 43 -7.29 -1.66 -12.24
N PHE A 44 -7.75 -2.62 -11.44
CA PHE A 44 -8.44 -2.35 -10.18
C PHE A 44 -7.50 -1.68 -9.16
N VAL A 45 -6.27 -2.18 -9.00
CA VAL A 45 -5.28 -1.58 -8.08
C VAL A 45 -4.90 -0.17 -8.51
N LEU A 46 -4.66 0.05 -9.80
CA LEU A 46 -4.37 1.39 -10.33
C LEU A 46 -5.57 2.33 -10.15
N ALA A 47 -6.80 1.86 -10.37
CA ALA A 47 -8.00 2.64 -10.11
C ALA A 47 -8.18 2.98 -8.62
N TYR A 48 -7.85 2.05 -7.72
CA TYR A 48 -7.79 2.30 -6.29
C TYR A 48 -6.78 3.42 -5.97
N ILE A 49 -5.56 3.33 -6.48
CA ILE A 49 -4.51 4.32 -6.25
C ILE A 49 -4.91 5.69 -6.82
N ARG A 50 -5.56 5.76 -7.99
CA ARG A 50 -6.08 7.04 -8.51
C ARG A 50 -7.13 7.65 -7.61
N GLN A 51 -8.03 6.83 -7.06
CA GLN A 51 -9.15 7.31 -6.25
C GLN A 51 -8.74 7.67 -4.82
N TYR A 52 -7.78 6.96 -4.25
CA TYR A 52 -7.45 7.04 -2.82
C TYR A 52 -5.97 7.33 -2.53
N GLY A 53 -5.09 7.30 -3.52
CA GLY A 53 -3.65 7.39 -3.32
C GLY A 53 -3.07 6.17 -2.60
N ILE A 54 -1.85 6.31 -2.12
CA ILE A 54 -1.16 5.33 -1.27
C ILE A 54 -1.07 5.90 0.15
N ASN A 55 -1.61 5.20 1.15
CA ASN A 55 -1.54 5.67 2.52
C ASN A 55 -0.11 5.60 3.06
N VAL A 56 0.30 6.66 3.75
CA VAL A 56 1.56 6.73 4.48
C VAL A 56 1.28 6.50 5.96
N TYR A 57 1.92 5.49 6.50
CA TYR A 57 1.86 5.15 7.91
C TYR A 57 3.10 5.65 8.64
N ARG A 58 2.92 6.32 9.78
CA ARG A 58 4.02 6.77 10.64
C ARG A 58 3.78 6.42 12.10
N TRP A 59 4.85 6.04 12.78
CA TRP A 59 4.90 5.97 14.24
C TRP A 59 6.32 6.21 14.77
N GLY A 60 6.45 6.39 16.08
CA GLY A 60 7.74 6.52 16.76
C GLY A 60 8.28 5.17 17.23
N ALA A 61 9.61 5.01 17.16
CA ALA A 61 10.35 3.78 17.40
C ALA A 61 11.55 4.02 18.30
N HIS A 62 11.78 3.20 19.32
CA HIS A 62 13.10 3.19 19.96
C HIS A 62 14.13 2.62 18.98
N CYS A 63 15.14 3.41 18.64
CA CYS A 63 16.27 2.95 17.86
C CYS A 63 16.98 1.81 18.61
N TRP A 64 17.24 0.71 17.93
CA TRP A 64 17.91 -0.41 18.58
C TRP A 64 19.35 -0.14 19.04
N ASN A 65 20.00 0.87 18.47
CA ASN A 65 21.39 1.18 18.72
C ASN A 65 21.55 2.28 19.78
N CYS A 66 20.87 3.43 19.60
CA CYS A 66 21.01 4.58 20.50
C CYS A 66 19.80 4.80 21.44
N CYS A 67 18.78 3.94 21.36
CA CYS A 67 17.55 4.02 22.16
C CYS A 67 16.67 5.27 21.96
N GLU A 68 17.12 6.27 21.21
CA GLU A 68 16.32 7.45 20.87
C GLU A 68 15.08 7.11 20.04
N ILE A 69 14.00 7.87 20.25
CA ILE A 69 12.74 7.67 19.52
C ILE A 69 12.84 8.30 18.13
N THR A 70 12.94 7.48 17.09
CA THR A 70 12.99 7.92 15.68
C THR A 70 11.66 7.70 14.98
N PRO A 71 11.23 8.59 14.06
CA PRO A 71 10.06 8.33 13.23
C PRO A 71 10.33 7.21 12.24
N ILE A 72 9.33 6.36 12.02
CA ILE A 72 9.36 5.27 11.04
C ILE A 72 8.20 5.43 10.10
N TYR A 73 8.48 5.27 8.81
CA TYR A 73 7.52 5.41 7.73
C TYR A 73 7.39 4.12 6.94
N THR A 74 6.17 3.81 6.51
CA THR A 74 5.92 2.75 5.54
C THR A 74 4.60 2.97 4.81
N TYR A 75 4.36 2.23 3.73
CA TYR A 75 3.04 2.05 3.14
C TYR A 75 2.63 0.58 3.24
N ARG A 76 1.34 0.27 3.06
CA ARG A 76 0.81 -1.09 3.19
C ARG A 76 -0.31 -1.37 2.19
N LEU A 77 0.07 -1.47 0.92
CA LEU A 77 -0.88 -1.48 -0.19
C LEU A 77 -1.84 -2.69 -0.12
N ILE A 78 -1.33 -3.90 0.17
CA ILE A 78 -2.18 -5.09 0.26
C ILE A 78 -3.18 -4.98 1.39
N ARG A 79 -2.76 -4.47 2.56
CA ARG A 79 -3.69 -4.25 3.66
C ARG A 79 -4.78 -3.25 3.25
N ASP A 80 -4.40 -2.14 2.65
CA ASP A 80 -5.33 -1.11 2.21
C ASP A 80 -6.35 -1.63 1.19
N LEU A 81 -5.88 -2.44 0.22
CA LEU A 81 -6.73 -3.11 -0.76
C LEU A 81 -7.63 -4.17 -0.13
N ALA A 82 -7.17 -4.89 0.90
CA ALA A 82 -7.94 -5.91 1.60
C ALA A 82 -9.18 -5.34 2.33
N TRP A 83 -9.15 -4.06 2.71
CA TRP A 83 -10.34 -3.35 3.23
C TRP A 83 -11.41 -3.13 2.15
N VAL A 84 -10.99 -2.99 0.89
CA VAL A 84 -11.87 -2.79 -0.25
C VAL A 84 -12.40 -4.12 -0.77
N SER A 85 -11.52 -5.11 -0.93
CA SER A 85 -11.86 -6.45 -1.43
C SER A 85 -11.07 -7.51 -0.67
N PRO A 86 -11.74 -8.48 -0.02
CA PRO A 86 -11.07 -9.58 0.67
C PRO A 86 -10.17 -10.44 -0.22
N PHE A 87 -10.32 -10.37 -1.54
CA PHE A 87 -9.45 -11.00 -2.53
C PHE A 87 -7.96 -10.75 -2.25
N PHE A 88 -7.61 -9.54 -1.81
CA PHE A 88 -6.21 -9.19 -1.57
C PHE A 88 -5.61 -9.80 -0.30
N ASN A 89 -6.40 -10.43 0.58
CA ASN A 89 -5.88 -11.05 1.81
C ASN A 89 -4.88 -12.19 1.56
N SER A 90 -4.88 -12.80 0.38
CA SER A 90 -3.96 -13.87 0.01
C SER A 90 -2.64 -13.37 -0.60
N PHE A 91 -2.50 -12.07 -0.87
CA PHE A 91 -1.30 -11.51 -1.48
C PHE A 91 -0.21 -11.22 -0.42
N PRO A 92 1.08 -11.38 -0.78
CA PRO A 92 2.18 -11.01 0.12
C PRO A 92 2.17 -9.50 0.37
N GLU A 93 2.56 -9.08 1.58
CA GLU A 93 2.53 -7.66 1.94
C GLU A 93 3.40 -6.80 1.01
N VAL A 94 2.83 -5.70 0.52
CA VAL A 94 3.50 -4.71 -0.32
C VAL A 94 3.71 -3.44 0.50
N MET A 95 4.96 -3.16 0.83
CA MET A 95 5.37 -2.15 1.83
C MET A 95 6.71 -1.52 1.47
N LEU A 96 7.20 -0.56 2.27
CA LEU A 96 8.46 0.15 2.00
C LEU A 96 9.57 -0.81 1.55
N GLY A 97 10.23 -0.51 0.43
CA GLY A 97 11.25 -1.34 -0.21
C GLY A 97 10.68 -2.40 -1.18
N THR A 98 9.39 -2.34 -1.52
CA THR A 98 8.73 -3.26 -2.48
C THR A 98 8.39 -2.58 -3.81
N LEU A 99 8.03 -1.29 -3.81
CA LEU A 99 7.61 -0.53 -4.99
C LEU A 99 8.64 0.59 -5.20
N PRO A 100 9.64 0.39 -6.07
CA PRO A 100 10.73 1.35 -6.28
C PRO A 100 10.25 2.79 -6.51
N SER A 101 9.13 2.96 -7.21
CA SER A 101 8.60 4.28 -7.54
C SER A 101 8.01 4.98 -6.30
N VAL A 102 7.41 4.23 -5.38
CA VAL A 102 6.92 4.76 -4.10
C VAL A 102 8.08 4.98 -3.13
N ASP A 103 9.06 4.07 -3.14
CA ASP A 103 10.25 4.14 -2.32
C ASP A 103 11.07 5.40 -2.59
N ALA A 104 11.18 5.81 -3.86
CA ALA A 104 11.83 7.06 -4.25
C ALA A 104 11.18 8.27 -3.57
N PHE A 105 9.84 8.34 -3.56
CA PHE A 105 9.12 9.39 -2.84
C PHE A 105 9.46 9.39 -1.35
N PHE A 106 9.46 8.22 -0.70
CA PHE A 106 9.76 8.13 0.73
C PHE A 106 11.19 8.57 1.04
N ILE A 107 12.18 8.19 0.21
CA ILE A 107 13.58 8.58 0.37
C ILE A 107 13.76 10.09 0.26
N GLU A 108 13.05 10.73 -0.68
CA GLU A 108 13.12 12.17 -0.91
C GLU A 108 12.44 12.98 0.21
N HIS A 109 11.34 12.47 0.76
CA HIS A 109 10.46 13.26 1.64
C HIS A 109 10.59 12.95 3.13
N PHE A 110 11.23 11.83 3.52
CA PHE A 110 11.35 11.44 4.92
C PHE A 110 12.81 11.24 5.35
N ASP A 111 13.26 12.06 6.29
CA ASP A 111 14.64 12.04 6.79
C ASP A 111 15.08 10.67 7.32
N SER A 112 14.15 9.94 7.94
CA SER A 112 14.44 8.60 8.46
C SER A 112 14.43 7.52 7.40
N VAL A 113 14.09 7.79 6.13
CA VAL A 113 14.14 6.80 5.05
C VAL A 113 15.37 7.03 4.18
N LYS A 114 16.11 5.96 3.89
CA LYS A 114 17.30 5.98 3.03
C LYS A 114 17.29 4.78 2.09
N GLY A 115 17.81 4.96 0.88
CA GLY A 115 18.15 3.86 -0.02
C GLY A 115 19.44 3.19 0.44
N VAL A 116 19.42 1.87 0.60
CA VAL A 116 20.60 1.10 1.06
C VAL A 116 20.91 -0.07 0.14
N GLY A 117 22.21 -0.40 0.04
CA GLY A 117 22.73 -1.43 -0.86
C GLY A 117 22.77 -1.00 -2.32
N LYS A 118 23.30 -1.86 -3.19
CA LYS A 118 23.47 -1.56 -4.62
C LYS A 118 22.15 -1.33 -5.38
N ALA A 119 21.07 -1.93 -4.90
CA ALA A 119 19.74 -1.80 -5.49
C ALA A 119 18.94 -0.61 -4.93
N GLY A 120 19.49 0.16 -3.97
CA GLY A 120 18.83 1.34 -3.43
C GLY A 120 17.55 1.07 -2.65
N ARG A 121 17.35 -0.14 -2.11
CA ARG A 121 16.12 -0.53 -1.40
C ARG A 121 15.87 0.42 -0.24
N ALA A 122 14.68 1.01 -0.20
CA ALA A 122 14.32 1.92 0.88
C ALA A 122 14.21 1.17 2.22
N VAL A 123 14.87 1.72 3.24
CA VAL A 123 14.77 1.28 4.63
C VAL A 123 14.65 2.48 5.55
N ASN A 124 14.06 2.27 6.70
CA ASN A 124 14.12 3.23 7.78
C ASN A 124 15.51 3.21 8.45
N THR A 125 15.93 4.36 8.95
CA THR A 125 17.20 4.67 9.60
C THR A 125 16.91 5.61 10.78
N CYS A 126 17.71 5.50 11.83
CA CYS A 126 17.59 6.41 12.97
C CYS A 126 18.11 7.80 12.61
N ILE A 127 17.30 8.83 12.81
CA ILE A 127 17.71 10.22 12.53
C ILE A 127 18.83 10.74 13.44
N TYR A 128 19.07 10.07 14.59
CA TYR A 128 20.08 10.48 15.57
C TYR A 128 21.43 9.78 15.38
N CYS A 129 21.43 8.49 15.03
CA CYS A 129 22.66 7.70 14.93
C CYS A 129 22.88 7.01 13.57
N GLY A 130 21.97 7.17 12.62
CA GLY A 130 22.05 6.58 11.28
C GLY A 130 21.82 5.06 11.20
N ALA A 131 21.67 4.36 12.32
CA ALA A 131 21.49 2.91 12.34
C ALA A 131 20.22 2.47 11.59
N GLN A 132 20.33 1.47 10.72
CA GLN A 132 19.21 0.92 9.96
C GLN A 132 18.17 0.25 10.87
N GLN A 133 16.90 0.60 10.72
CA GLN A 133 15.77 0.06 11.48
C GLN A 133 14.91 -0.93 10.64
N GLY A 134 15.22 -1.09 9.34
CA GLY A 134 14.51 -1.99 8.42
C GLY A 134 13.28 -1.34 7.76
N GLN A 135 12.47 -2.16 7.07
CA GLN A 135 11.32 -1.67 6.28
C GLN A 135 10.06 -1.41 7.11
N VAL A 136 9.88 -2.14 8.22
CA VAL A 136 8.61 -2.19 8.96
C VAL A 136 8.75 -2.33 10.48
N PHE A 137 9.97 -2.44 11.03
CA PHE A 137 10.37 -2.70 12.44
C PHE A 137 10.88 -4.11 12.82
N ARG A 138 11.39 -4.19 14.06
CA ARG A 138 11.45 -5.38 14.94
C ARG A 138 10.05 -5.93 15.26
N ILE A 139 9.96 -7.24 15.45
CA ILE A 139 8.70 -8.01 15.62
C ILE A 139 7.76 -7.46 16.72
N ASN A 140 8.31 -6.96 17.84
CA ASN A 140 7.51 -6.52 18.99
C ASN A 140 6.69 -5.25 18.71
N ASP A 141 7.25 -4.30 17.98
CA ASP A 141 6.57 -3.04 17.65
C ASP A 141 5.59 -3.23 16.49
N HIS A 142 5.81 -4.22 15.62
CA HIS A 142 4.85 -4.61 14.60
C HIS A 142 3.57 -5.19 15.22
N ALA A 143 3.68 -6.03 16.25
CA ALA A 143 2.51 -6.53 16.98
C ALA A 143 1.73 -5.40 17.66
N LEU A 144 2.45 -4.42 18.23
CA LEU A 144 1.85 -3.22 18.81
C LEU A 144 1.15 -2.37 17.75
N PHE A 145 1.80 -2.13 16.61
CA PHE A 145 1.22 -1.44 15.45
C PHE A 145 -0.06 -2.15 14.99
N LEU A 146 -0.03 -3.47 14.79
CA LEU A 146 -1.19 -4.25 14.36
C LEU A 146 -2.35 -4.17 15.37
N LYS A 147 -2.04 -4.23 16.66
CA LYS A 147 -3.03 -4.10 17.75
C LYS A 147 -3.65 -2.71 17.75
N GLN A 148 -2.85 -1.66 17.61
CA GLN A 148 -3.33 -0.27 17.62
C GLN A 148 -4.04 0.11 16.31
N GLN A 149 -3.61 -0.40 15.15
CA GLN A 149 -4.27 -0.18 13.85
C GLN A 149 -5.66 -0.84 13.81
N ARG A 150 -5.82 -2.04 14.38
CA ARG A 150 -7.14 -2.69 14.52
C ARG A 150 -8.09 -1.89 15.41
N ALA A 151 -7.56 -1.22 16.43
CA ALA A 151 -8.35 -0.42 17.37
C ALA A 151 -8.69 0.98 16.83
N ARG A 152 -7.79 1.59 16.04
CA ARG A 152 -7.86 3.01 15.62
C ARG A 152 -7.13 3.25 14.29
N HIS A 153 -7.65 2.73 13.17
CA HIS A 153 -7.06 2.87 11.82
C HIS A 153 -6.58 4.30 11.47
N ALA A 154 -7.24 5.32 12.03
CA ALA A 154 -6.95 6.74 11.81
C ALA A 154 -5.71 7.28 12.54
N ASN A 155 -5.16 6.59 13.54
CA ASN A 155 -4.13 7.18 14.41
C ASN A 155 -2.69 7.13 13.85
N PHE A 156 -2.46 6.33 12.81
CA PHE A 156 -1.12 6.17 12.21
C PHE A 156 -1.04 6.53 10.74
N CYS A 157 -2.19 6.59 10.05
CA CYS A 157 -2.22 7.12 8.70
C CYS A 157 -2.03 8.63 8.81
N MET A 158 -0.88 9.11 8.33
CA MET A 158 -0.58 10.54 8.29
C MET A 158 -1.31 11.26 7.15
N GLY A 159 -1.79 10.49 6.18
CA GLY A 159 -2.32 10.97 4.94
C GLY A 159 -2.03 9.97 3.83
N ASN A 160 -2.39 10.36 2.62
CA ASN A 160 -2.18 9.60 1.41
C ASN A 160 -1.36 10.41 0.42
N ILE A 161 -0.48 9.72 -0.30
CA ILE A 161 0.20 10.30 -1.44
C ILE A 161 -0.78 10.20 -2.61
N VAL A 162 -1.34 11.34 -2.99
CA VAL A 162 -2.32 11.44 -4.07
C VAL A 162 -1.59 11.55 -5.40
N TYR A 163 -1.90 10.65 -6.32
CA TYR A 163 -1.34 10.66 -7.66
C TYR A 163 -2.47 10.57 -8.70
N PRO A 164 -2.86 11.72 -9.29
CA PRO A 164 -3.90 11.74 -10.32
C PRO A 164 -3.51 10.93 -11.56
N ASP A 165 -2.21 10.87 -11.87
CA ASP A 165 -1.61 10.02 -12.89
C ASP A 165 -0.87 8.84 -12.22
N THR A 166 -1.08 7.63 -12.73
CA THR A 166 -0.45 6.40 -12.22
C THR A 166 0.59 5.82 -13.18
N ALA A 167 0.94 6.50 -14.27
CA ALA A 167 1.94 6.01 -15.22
C ALA A 167 3.28 5.67 -14.55
N TRP A 168 3.65 6.43 -13.51
CA TRP A 168 4.90 6.25 -12.77
C TRP A 168 4.95 4.96 -11.93
N ILE A 169 3.82 4.38 -11.53
CA ILE A 169 3.77 3.16 -10.70
C ILE A 169 3.29 1.94 -11.46
N GLU A 170 2.84 2.09 -12.71
CA GLU A 170 2.21 1.03 -13.48
C GLU A 170 3.10 -0.22 -13.60
N ASN A 171 4.39 -0.02 -13.89
CA ASN A 171 5.34 -1.12 -14.01
C ASN A 171 5.55 -1.87 -12.69
N ASP A 172 5.59 -1.15 -11.57
CA ASP A 172 5.70 -1.77 -10.24
C ASP A 172 4.46 -2.62 -9.93
N ILE A 173 3.26 -2.11 -10.25
CA ILE A 173 2.01 -2.85 -10.05
C ILE A 173 1.96 -4.10 -10.93
N LYS A 174 2.31 -3.99 -12.21
CA LYS A 174 2.36 -5.16 -13.11
C LYS A 174 3.33 -6.23 -12.60
N ALA A 175 4.50 -5.82 -12.10
CA ALA A 175 5.48 -6.75 -11.54
C ALA A 175 5.00 -7.46 -10.27
N ILE A 176 4.20 -6.80 -9.43
CA ILE A 176 3.69 -7.39 -8.18
C ILE A 176 2.52 -8.34 -8.40
N PHE A 177 1.61 -7.98 -9.31
CA PHE A 177 0.37 -8.72 -9.54
C PHE A 177 0.45 -9.65 -10.77
N ASP A 178 1.63 -9.78 -11.36
CA ASP A 178 1.92 -10.64 -12.53
C ASP A 178 0.95 -10.41 -13.70
N CYS A 179 0.73 -9.13 -14.02
CA CYS A 179 -0.11 -8.74 -15.15
C CYS A 179 0.76 -8.51 -16.39
N SER A 180 0.35 -9.08 -17.52
CA SER A 180 0.96 -8.84 -18.85
C SER A 180 0.56 -7.49 -19.44
#